data_AF-A0A956C8J4-F1
#
_entry.id   AF-A0A956C8J4-F1
#
_cell.length_a   1.000
_cell.length_b   1.000
_cell.length_c   1.000
_cell.angle_alpha   90.00
_cell.angle_beta   90.00
_cell.angle_gamma   90.00
#
_symmetry.space_group_name_H-M   'P 1'
#
loop_
_entity.id
_entity.type
_entity.pdbx_description
1 polymer ?
#
loop_
_entity_poly.entity_id
_entity_poly.type
_entity_poly.pdbx_seq_one_letter_code
_entity_poly.pdbx_strand_id
1 'polypeptide(L)'
;MRSAFVTAVTAAALLVAAPAVADDAEPCTGTPAQCGKRAFLAGVKAYKAGDFALATRRFNEAYDAKPHPVVLFNLALAEAKSEKYVAATEHFAAVAADAQTPKALRPKAEAERDRAERATARVEVQATGNTVSATVDGVAMTGAPPSTRVDPGQHDVQVTVDGKPALSRRVTLARGERLTLALSHSREVVVTRGGGPTTPKRDRGTPSHGVSPVWFYAGVGATAVLGGVTVWSALDTKSAFDDYERDLPDLDQAQVDQRVNDGHDKELRTNVLIGVTAAAAVATAAVGVLLVDWRLGSQSAALSVTPGGATLSGRF
;
A
#
# COMPACT_ATOMS: atom_id res chain seq x y z
N MET A 1 26.88 61.60 0.11
CA MET A 1 27.30 60.80 -1.06
C MET A 1 27.85 59.48 -0.58
N ARG A 2 27.14 58.36 -0.83
CA ARG A 2 27.64 56.97 -0.90
C ARG A 2 26.46 56.08 -1.26
N SER A 3 26.35 55.78 -2.55
CA SER A 3 25.32 54.92 -3.14
C SER A 3 25.73 53.45 -2.94
N ALA A 4 24.83 52.64 -2.35
CA ALA A 4 24.98 51.19 -2.31
C ALA A 4 24.15 50.58 -3.44
N PHE A 5 24.83 49.97 -4.42
CA PHE A 5 24.21 49.19 -5.47
C PHE A 5 23.82 47.81 -4.91
N VAL A 6 22.53 47.47 -5.05
CA VAL A 6 22.02 46.11 -4.79
C VAL A 6 22.02 45.36 -6.12
N THR A 7 22.93 44.40 -6.27
CA THR A 7 22.98 43.50 -7.42
C THR A 7 21.99 42.35 -7.20
N ALA A 8 20.91 42.33 -7.97
CA ALA A 8 19.96 41.23 -7.99
C ALA A 8 20.55 40.06 -8.80
N VAL A 9 20.77 38.92 -8.16
CA VAL A 9 21.12 37.65 -8.83
C VAL A 9 19.83 36.94 -9.20
N THR A 10 19.44 37.00 -10.47
CA THR A 10 18.35 36.21 -11.04
C THR A 10 18.84 34.80 -11.33
N ALA A 11 18.43 33.83 -10.49
CA ALA A 11 18.63 32.42 -10.76
C ALA A 11 17.60 31.95 -11.81
N ALA A 12 18.06 31.76 -13.05
CA ALA A 12 17.28 31.13 -14.10
C ALA A 12 17.17 29.61 -13.83
N ALA A 13 16.01 29.17 -13.37
CA ALA A 13 15.71 27.74 -13.25
C ALA A 13 15.45 27.16 -14.65
N LEU A 14 16.44 26.45 -15.20
CA LEU A 14 16.25 25.59 -16.37
C LEU A 14 15.36 24.41 -15.98
N LEU A 15 14.10 24.45 -16.45
CA LEU A 15 13.20 23.30 -16.45
C LEU A 15 13.73 22.29 -17.48
N VAL A 16 14.47 21.27 -17.02
CA VAL A 16 14.81 20.12 -17.85
C VAL A 16 13.57 19.22 -17.90
N ALA A 17 12.81 19.31 -18.99
CA ALA A 17 11.77 18.34 -19.30
C ALA A 17 12.45 17.00 -19.60
N ALA A 18 12.34 16.03 -18.68
CA ALA A 18 12.75 14.66 -18.96
C ALA A 18 11.85 14.10 -20.08
N PRO A 19 12.40 13.43 -21.11
CA PRO A 19 11.60 12.85 -22.16
C PRO A 19 10.76 11.71 -21.54
N ALA A 20 9.45 11.76 -21.74
CA ALA A 20 8.60 10.62 -21.50
C ALA A 20 9.04 9.52 -22.48
N VAL A 21 9.73 8.51 -21.97
CA VAL A 21 10.10 7.34 -22.76
C VAL A 21 8.79 6.60 -23.03
N ALA A 22 8.20 6.85 -24.20
CA ALA A 22 7.17 6.00 -24.74
C ALA A 22 7.80 4.61 -24.91
N ASP A 23 7.27 3.64 -24.17
CA ASP A 23 7.71 2.24 -24.23
C ASP A 23 7.17 1.62 -25.53
N ASP A 24 7.77 2.00 -26.66
CA ASP A 24 7.54 1.42 -27.99
C ASP A 24 8.19 0.02 -28.04
N ALA A 25 7.68 -0.88 -27.21
CA ALA A 25 8.09 -2.28 -27.26
C ALA A 25 7.51 -2.91 -28.53
N GLU A 26 8.39 -3.35 -29.43
CA GLU A 26 7.98 -4.02 -30.66
C GLU A 26 6.95 -5.14 -30.40
N PRO A 27 5.85 -5.19 -31.19
CA PRO A 27 4.85 -6.23 -31.08
C PRO A 27 5.49 -7.62 -31.10
N CYS A 28 5.05 -8.51 -30.22
CA CYS A 28 5.55 -9.88 -30.21
C CYS A 28 5.08 -10.62 -31.46
N THR A 29 6.00 -11.22 -32.22
CA THR A 29 5.71 -11.99 -33.44
C THR A 29 5.69 -13.52 -33.21
N GLY A 30 5.82 -13.97 -31.95
CA GLY A 30 5.82 -15.39 -31.59
C GLY A 30 4.41 -15.99 -31.39
N THR A 31 4.35 -17.23 -30.90
CA THR A 31 3.07 -17.86 -30.54
C THR A 31 2.43 -17.15 -29.33
N PRO A 32 1.10 -17.24 -29.12
CA PRO A 32 0.45 -16.65 -27.94
C PRO A 32 1.09 -17.08 -26.62
N ALA A 33 1.56 -18.33 -26.51
CA ALA A 33 2.28 -18.82 -25.34
C ALA A 33 3.64 -18.12 -25.14
N GLN A 34 4.42 -17.92 -26.21
CA GLN A 34 5.70 -17.20 -26.15
C GLN A 34 5.49 -15.73 -25.81
N CYS A 35 4.52 -15.08 -26.45
CA CYS A 35 4.20 -13.67 -26.22
C CYS A 35 3.65 -13.43 -24.81
N GLY A 36 2.74 -14.29 -24.34
CA GLY A 36 2.21 -14.23 -22.99
C GLY A 36 3.30 -14.44 -21.93
N LYS A 37 4.24 -15.37 -22.15
CA LYS A 37 5.40 -15.55 -21.25
C LYS A 37 6.29 -14.31 -21.22
N ARG A 38 6.58 -13.72 -22.39
CA ARG A 38 7.38 -12.48 -22.50
C ARG A 38 6.71 -11.33 -21.74
N ALA A 39 5.41 -11.13 -21.96
CA ALA A 39 4.61 -10.13 -21.27
C ALA A 39 4.57 -10.36 -19.76
N PHE A 40 4.37 -11.61 -19.31
CA PHE A 40 4.38 -11.95 -17.88
C PHE A 40 5.72 -11.58 -17.22
N LEU A 41 6.84 -11.94 -17.84
CA LEU A 41 8.18 -11.62 -17.32
C LEU A 41 8.42 -10.11 -17.28
N ALA A 42 7.97 -9.38 -18.31
CA ALA A 42 8.03 -7.91 -18.32
C ALA A 42 7.17 -7.30 -17.21
N GLY A 43 5.97 -7.85 -16.95
CA GLY A 43 5.11 -7.45 -15.84
C GLY A 43 5.75 -7.67 -14.48
N VAL A 44 6.39 -8.84 -14.27
CA VAL A 44 7.14 -9.11 -13.03
C VAL A 44 8.28 -8.11 -12.84
N LYS A 45 9.02 -7.78 -13.92
CA LYS A 45 10.10 -6.78 -13.86
C LYS A 45 9.55 -5.39 -13.50
N ALA A 46 8.49 -4.95 -14.16
CA ALA A 46 7.85 -3.66 -13.91
C ALA A 46 7.30 -3.57 -12.48
N TYR A 47 6.64 -4.62 -12.00
CA TYR A 47 6.10 -4.69 -10.63
C TYR A 47 7.22 -4.56 -9.59
N LYS A 48 8.35 -5.26 -9.79
CA LYS A 48 9.53 -5.15 -8.91
C LYS A 48 10.16 -3.77 -8.94
N ALA A 49 10.08 -3.06 -10.07
CA ALA A 49 10.56 -1.69 -10.21
C ALA A 49 9.60 -0.64 -9.63
N GLY A 50 8.41 -1.04 -9.16
CA GLY A 50 7.39 -0.13 -8.66
C GLY A 50 6.57 0.57 -9.76
N ASP A 51 6.81 0.25 -11.04
CA ASP A 51 5.98 0.73 -12.15
C ASP A 51 4.75 -0.16 -12.30
N PHE A 52 3.78 0.07 -11.41
CA PHE A 52 2.55 -0.73 -11.36
C PHE A 52 1.65 -0.48 -12.57
N ALA A 53 1.71 0.70 -13.19
CA ALA A 53 0.95 0.99 -14.40
C ALA A 53 1.45 0.15 -15.58
N LEU A 54 2.76 0.08 -15.79
CA LEU A 54 3.35 -0.82 -16.79
C LEU A 54 3.10 -2.29 -16.41
N ALA A 55 3.25 -2.66 -15.14
CA ALA A 55 2.99 -4.03 -14.68
C ALA A 55 1.57 -4.50 -15.01
N THR A 56 0.55 -3.68 -14.70
CA THR A 56 -0.85 -3.97 -15.04
C THR A 56 -1.02 -4.19 -16.54
N ARG A 57 -0.47 -3.32 -17.41
CA ARG A 57 -0.55 -3.51 -18.87
C ARG A 57 0.08 -4.83 -19.31
N ARG A 58 1.30 -5.11 -18.85
CA ARG A 58 2.05 -6.33 -19.21
C ARG A 58 1.38 -7.61 -18.68
N PHE A 59 0.80 -7.58 -17.49
CA PHE A 59 0.04 -8.71 -16.98
C PHE A 59 -1.30 -8.90 -17.71
N ASN A 60 -1.96 -7.82 -18.15
CA ASN A 60 -3.13 -7.91 -19.01
C ASN A 60 -2.79 -8.56 -20.36
N GLU A 61 -1.73 -8.08 -21.04
CA GLU A 61 -1.20 -8.69 -22.26
C GLU A 61 -0.91 -10.20 -22.07
N ALA A 62 -0.32 -10.56 -20.93
CA ALA A 62 -0.04 -11.96 -20.60
C ALA A 62 -1.31 -12.79 -20.40
N TYR A 63 -2.31 -12.22 -19.72
CA TYR A 63 -3.58 -12.88 -19.44
C TYR A 63 -4.42 -13.04 -20.72
N ASP A 64 -4.46 -12.02 -21.58
CA ASP A 64 -5.15 -12.08 -22.88
C ASP A 64 -4.54 -13.13 -23.80
N ALA A 65 -3.21 -13.24 -23.81
CA ALA A 65 -2.50 -14.22 -24.63
C ALA A 65 -2.72 -15.66 -24.13
N LYS A 66 -2.76 -15.86 -22.80
CA LYS A 66 -3.08 -17.14 -22.18
C LYS A 66 -3.67 -16.95 -20.78
N PRO A 67 -5.00 -17.06 -20.64
CA PRO A 67 -5.65 -16.93 -19.34
C PRO A 67 -5.15 -17.99 -18.36
N HIS A 68 -4.72 -17.55 -17.17
CA HIS A 68 -4.27 -18.43 -16.10
C HIS A 68 -4.36 -17.73 -14.74
N PRO A 69 -4.81 -18.41 -13.67
CA PRO A 69 -5.04 -17.78 -12.36
C PRO A 69 -3.78 -17.18 -11.71
N VAL A 70 -2.60 -17.75 -11.98
CA VAL A 70 -1.33 -17.16 -11.49
C VAL A 70 -1.04 -15.81 -12.16
N VAL A 71 -1.38 -15.65 -13.44
CA VAL A 71 -1.22 -14.38 -14.16
C VAL A 71 -2.24 -13.37 -13.63
N LEU A 72 -3.50 -13.80 -13.50
CA LEU A 72 -4.58 -12.97 -12.96
C LEU A 72 -4.30 -12.49 -11.53
N PHE A 73 -3.71 -13.33 -10.68
CA PHE A 73 -3.29 -12.93 -9.34
C PHE A 73 -2.22 -11.83 -9.35
N ASN A 74 -1.25 -11.90 -10.27
CA ASN A 74 -0.23 -10.86 -10.40
C ASN A 74 -0.80 -9.56 -10.99
N LEU A 75 -1.75 -9.66 -11.92
CA LEU A 75 -2.52 -8.52 -12.43
C LEU A 75 -3.25 -7.81 -11.28
N ALA A 76 -4.00 -8.57 -10.47
CA ALA A 76 -4.74 -8.05 -9.31
C ALA A 76 -3.81 -7.41 -8.26
N LEU A 77 -2.63 -7.97 -8.02
CA LEU A 77 -1.61 -7.34 -7.17
C LEU A 77 -1.16 -5.99 -7.72
N ALA A 78 -0.89 -5.89 -9.03
CA ALA A 78 -0.48 -4.64 -9.66
C ALA A 78 -1.60 -3.58 -9.63
N GLU A 79 -2.84 -4.00 -9.82
CA GLU A 79 -4.03 -3.15 -9.68
C GLU A 79 -4.18 -2.61 -8.26
N ALA A 80 -4.08 -3.46 -7.23
CA ALA A 80 -4.15 -3.04 -5.84
C ALA A 80 -3.01 -2.07 -5.45
N LYS A 81 -1.81 -2.26 -6.02
CA LYS A 81 -0.69 -1.32 -5.85
C LYS A 81 -0.89 0.01 -6.57
N SER A 82 -1.72 0.03 -7.61
CA SER A 82 -2.14 1.23 -8.35
C SER A 82 -3.44 1.85 -7.83
N GLU A 83 -3.91 1.42 -6.65
CA GLU A 83 -5.18 1.84 -6.03
C GLU A 83 -6.46 1.53 -6.82
N LYS A 84 -6.38 0.60 -7.78
CA LYS A 84 -7.53 0.06 -8.52
C LYS A 84 -8.14 -1.12 -7.76
N TYR A 85 -8.62 -0.84 -6.55
CA TYR A 85 -9.10 -1.85 -5.61
C TYR A 85 -10.39 -2.54 -6.03
N VAL A 86 -11.28 -1.89 -6.78
CA VAL A 86 -12.51 -2.51 -7.30
C VAL A 86 -12.14 -3.65 -8.26
N ALA A 87 -11.34 -3.35 -9.30
CA ALA A 87 -10.86 -4.35 -10.24
C ALA A 87 -10.03 -5.46 -9.55
N ALA A 88 -9.12 -5.07 -8.64
CA ALA A 88 -8.33 -6.04 -7.89
C ALA A 88 -9.21 -7.00 -7.06
N THR A 89 -10.26 -6.49 -6.42
CA THR A 89 -11.21 -7.30 -5.64
C THR A 89 -11.89 -8.35 -6.52
N GLU A 90 -12.35 -7.95 -7.70
CA GLU A 90 -12.99 -8.85 -8.67
C GLU A 90 -12.00 -9.92 -9.18
N HIS A 91 -10.80 -9.52 -9.57
CA HIS A 91 -9.78 -10.46 -10.05
C HIS A 91 -9.27 -11.40 -8.96
N PHE A 92 -9.06 -10.94 -7.72
CA PHE A 92 -8.72 -11.84 -6.61
C PHE A 92 -9.84 -12.83 -6.30
N ALA A 93 -11.10 -12.40 -6.37
CA ALA A 93 -12.24 -13.29 -6.19
C ALA A 93 -12.29 -14.36 -7.30
N ALA A 94 -12.04 -13.98 -8.55
CA ALA A 94 -11.94 -14.92 -9.67
C ALA A 94 -10.80 -15.93 -9.47
N VAL A 95 -9.61 -15.48 -9.04
CA VAL A 95 -8.50 -16.39 -8.69
C VAL A 95 -8.89 -17.35 -7.57
N ALA A 96 -9.55 -16.88 -6.52
CA ALA A 96 -9.94 -17.75 -5.41
C ALA A 96 -10.95 -18.82 -5.84
N ALA A 97 -11.87 -18.47 -6.74
CA ALA A 97 -12.92 -19.36 -7.26
C ALA A 97 -12.44 -20.35 -8.34
N ASP A 98 -11.35 -20.06 -9.05
CA ASP A 98 -10.86 -20.91 -10.14
C ASP A 98 -10.32 -22.27 -9.62
N ALA A 99 -10.74 -23.35 -10.28
CA ALA A 99 -10.34 -24.72 -9.98
C ALA A 99 -8.87 -25.00 -10.32
N GLN A 100 -8.30 -24.29 -11.31
CA GLN A 100 -6.89 -24.39 -11.71
C GLN A 100 -5.96 -23.63 -10.77
N THR A 101 -6.49 -22.82 -9.85
CA THR A 101 -5.69 -22.08 -8.88
C THR A 101 -4.91 -23.04 -7.97
N PRO A 102 -3.58 -22.91 -7.88
CA PRO A 102 -2.78 -23.72 -6.95
C PRO A 102 -3.30 -23.60 -5.52
N LYS A 103 -3.40 -24.72 -4.79
CA LYS A 103 -3.99 -24.75 -3.44
C LYS A 103 -3.37 -23.73 -2.47
N ALA A 104 -2.07 -23.50 -2.58
CA ALA A 104 -1.35 -22.53 -1.75
C ALA A 104 -1.60 -21.05 -2.13
N LEU A 105 -2.14 -20.78 -3.32
CA LEU A 105 -2.42 -19.43 -3.82
C LEU A 105 -3.82 -18.94 -3.43
N ARG A 106 -4.81 -19.85 -3.35
CA ARG A 106 -6.20 -19.53 -2.98
C ARG A 106 -6.33 -18.70 -1.69
N PRO A 107 -5.76 -19.09 -0.54
CA PRO A 107 -5.88 -18.29 0.69
C PRO A 107 -5.18 -16.93 0.58
N LYS A 108 -4.15 -16.80 -0.26
CA LYS A 108 -3.50 -15.51 -0.52
C LYS A 108 -4.41 -14.59 -1.34
N ALA A 109 -5.07 -15.13 -2.36
CA ALA A 109 -6.05 -14.39 -3.15
C ALA A 109 -7.22 -13.91 -2.28
N GLU A 110 -7.75 -14.76 -1.40
CA GLU A 110 -8.81 -14.38 -0.46
C GLU A 110 -8.36 -13.26 0.50
N ALA A 111 -7.16 -13.39 1.09
CA ALA A 111 -6.64 -12.37 1.98
C ALA A 111 -6.41 -11.02 1.28
N GLU A 112 -5.88 -11.03 0.05
CA GLU A 112 -5.67 -9.81 -0.74
C GLU A 112 -6.98 -9.21 -1.25
N ARG A 113 -7.96 -10.04 -1.64
CA ARG A 113 -9.34 -9.60 -1.93
C ARG A 113 -9.90 -8.83 -0.75
N ASP A 114 -9.82 -9.38 0.46
CA ASP A 114 -10.40 -8.75 1.64
C ASP A 114 -9.69 -7.43 2.00
N ARG A 115 -8.37 -7.34 1.74
CA ARG A 115 -7.62 -6.08 1.88
C ARG A 115 -8.07 -5.04 0.85
N ALA A 116 -8.20 -5.43 -0.42
CA ALA A 116 -8.63 -4.56 -1.49
C ALA A 116 -10.07 -4.07 -1.25
N GLU A 117 -10.99 -4.96 -0.86
CA GLU A 117 -12.37 -4.61 -0.57
C GLU A 117 -12.47 -3.56 0.55
N ARG A 118 -11.69 -3.72 1.63
CA ARG A 118 -11.62 -2.72 2.71
C ARG A 118 -11.02 -1.38 2.28
N ALA A 119 -10.23 -1.36 1.20
CA ALA A 119 -9.63 -0.14 0.66
C ALA A 119 -10.58 0.59 -0.30
N THR A 120 -11.58 -0.07 -0.88
CA THR A 120 -12.63 0.61 -1.67
C THR A 120 -13.43 1.58 -0.81
N ALA A 121 -13.82 2.73 -1.38
CA ALA A 121 -14.78 3.62 -0.78
C ALA A 121 -16.21 3.16 -1.11
N ARG A 122 -17.17 3.45 -0.23
CA ARG A 122 -18.58 3.12 -0.44
C ARG A 122 -19.41 4.40 -0.55
N VAL A 123 -20.17 4.53 -1.62
CA VAL A 123 -21.15 5.60 -1.81
C VAL A 123 -22.54 5.00 -1.67
N GLU A 124 -23.38 5.62 -0.85
CA GLU A 124 -24.77 5.21 -0.64
C GLU A 124 -25.68 6.45 -0.67
N VAL A 125 -26.83 6.33 -1.34
CA VAL A 125 -27.82 7.41 -1.42
C VAL A 125 -29.07 7.00 -0.67
N GLN A 126 -29.38 7.74 0.40
CA GLN A 126 -30.56 7.53 1.21
C GLN A 126 -31.61 8.60 0.89
N ALA A 127 -32.84 8.15 0.66
CA ALA A 127 -33.98 9.02 0.46
C ALA A 127 -35.21 8.43 1.13
N THR A 128 -36.03 9.32 1.70
CA THR A 128 -37.30 8.96 2.32
C THR A 128 -38.43 9.56 1.50
N GLY A 129 -39.40 8.75 1.09
CA GLY A 129 -40.60 9.21 0.39
C GLY A 129 -40.47 9.48 -1.11
N ASN A 130 -39.26 9.42 -1.68
CA ASN A 130 -39.01 9.68 -3.10
C ASN A 130 -38.35 8.47 -3.79
N THR A 131 -38.56 8.34 -5.10
CA THR A 131 -37.81 7.38 -5.92
C THR A 131 -36.48 8.00 -6.31
N VAL A 132 -35.37 7.32 -6.01
CA VAL A 132 -34.03 7.84 -6.24
C VAL A 132 -33.21 6.88 -7.07
N SER A 133 -32.56 7.42 -8.10
CA SER A 133 -31.50 6.76 -8.83
C SER A 133 -30.23 7.61 -8.73
N ALA A 134 -29.09 6.95 -8.79
CA ALA A 134 -27.80 7.63 -8.70
C ALA A 134 -26.77 6.94 -9.58
N THR A 135 -25.78 7.69 -10.02
CA THR A 135 -24.63 7.20 -10.78
C THR A 135 -23.35 7.70 -10.14
N VAL A 136 -22.28 6.93 -10.27
CA VAL A 136 -20.91 7.36 -9.97
C VAL A 136 -20.07 7.14 -11.22
N ASP A 137 -19.44 8.20 -11.72
CA ASP A 137 -18.69 8.21 -12.98
C ASP A 137 -19.49 7.68 -14.19
N GLY A 138 -20.80 7.97 -14.19
CA GLY A 138 -21.73 7.51 -15.22
C GLY A 138 -22.22 6.07 -15.06
N VAL A 139 -21.69 5.30 -14.09
CA VAL A 139 -22.15 3.94 -13.80
C VAL A 139 -23.30 3.98 -12.80
N ALA A 140 -24.42 3.31 -13.13
CA ALA A 140 -25.59 3.27 -12.29
C ALA A 140 -25.35 2.53 -10.96
N MET A 141 -25.75 3.14 -9.85
CA MET A 141 -25.78 2.51 -8.53
C MET A 141 -26.96 1.54 -8.45
N THR A 142 -26.77 0.43 -7.75
CA THR A 142 -27.78 -0.64 -7.62
C THR A 142 -28.17 -0.85 -6.15
N GLY A 143 -29.27 -1.56 -5.92
CA GLY A 143 -29.78 -1.88 -4.58
C GLY A 143 -30.78 -0.85 -4.03
N ALA A 144 -31.31 -1.15 -2.84
CA ALA A 144 -32.25 -0.31 -2.09
C ALA A 144 -31.81 -0.26 -0.61
N PRO A 145 -31.20 0.84 -0.13
CA PRO A 145 -30.88 2.08 -0.86
C PRO A 145 -29.82 1.86 -1.96
N PRO A 146 -29.81 2.68 -3.03
CA PRO A 146 -28.76 2.63 -4.05
C PRO A 146 -27.37 2.80 -3.43
N SER A 147 -26.46 1.87 -3.71
CA SER A 147 -25.08 1.94 -3.25
C SER A 147 -24.10 1.38 -4.29
N THR A 148 -22.84 1.82 -4.20
CA THR A 148 -21.75 1.26 -5.00
C THR A 148 -20.42 1.36 -4.26
N ARG A 149 -19.45 0.54 -4.67
CA ARG A 149 -18.05 0.66 -4.26
C ARG A 149 -17.25 1.29 -5.39
N VAL A 150 -16.36 2.18 -5.03
CA VAL A 150 -15.45 2.87 -5.95
C VAL A 150 -14.03 2.86 -5.41
N ASP A 151 -13.07 3.08 -6.29
CA ASP A 151 -11.70 3.29 -5.89
C ASP A 151 -11.55 4.59 -5.07
N PRO A 152 -10.46 4.77 -4.31
CA PRO A 152 -10.13 6.06 -3.72
C PRO A 152 -9.77 7.07 -4.81
N GLY A 153 -10.04 8.33 -4.54
CA GLY A 153 -9.76 9.41 -5.47
C GLY A 153 -11.01 10.21 -5.82
N GLN A 154 -11.00 10.80 -7.02
CA GLN A 154 -11.99 11.76 -7.45
C GLN A 154 -13.08 11.08 -8.27
N HIS A 155 -14.34 11.27 -7.87
CA HIS A 155 -15.51 10.68 -8.51
C HIS A 155 -16.60 11.72 -8.74
N ASP A 156 -17.31 11.61 -9.86
CA ASP A 156 -18.47 12.43 -10.17
C ASP A 156 -19.75 11.66 -9.81
N VAL A 157 -20.44 12.13 -8.76
CA VAL A 157 -21.69 11.53 -8.27
C VAL A 157 -22.88 12.33 -8.78
N GLN A 158 -23.81 11.67 -9.46
CA GLN A 158 -25.05 12.28 -9.93
C GLN A 158 -26.25 11.58 -9.30
N VAL A 159 -27.21 12.35 -8.81
CA VAL A 159 -28.42 11.85 -8.16
C VAL A 159 -29.65 12.44 -8.82
N THR A 160 -30.61 11.58 -9.13
CA THR A 160 -31.90 11.91 -9.74
C THR A 160 -33.01 11.50 -8.78
N VAL A 161 -33.94 12.41 -8.53
CA VAL A 161 -35.08 12.22 -7.62
C VAL A 161 -36.36 12.40 -8.41
N ASP A 162 -37.22 11.38 -8.41
CA ASP A 162 -38.49 11.33 -9.15
C ASP A 162 -38.31 11.71 -10.64
N GLY A 163 -37.23 11.19 -11.24
CA GLY A 163 -36.88 11.43 -12.65
C GLY A 163 -36.28 12.81 -12.96
N LYS A 164 -36.02 13.66 -11.95
CA LYS A 164 -35.41 14.99 -12.13
C LYS A 164 -33.99 15.05 -11.54
N PRO A 165 -33.01 15.65 -12.22
CA PRO A 165 -31.67 15.85 -11.66
C PRO A 165 -31.76 16.64 -10.34
N ALA A 166 -31.17 16.08 -9.28
CA ALA A 166 -31.16 16.68 -7.95
C ALA A 166 -29.77 17.11 -7.49
N LEU A 167 -28.73 16.34 -7.85
CA LEU A 167 -27.34 16.62 -7.50
C LEU A 167 -26.41 16.17 -8.62
N SER A 168 -25.39 16.97 -8.90
CA SER A 168 -24.18 16.53 -9.59
C SER A 168 -23.00 17.12 -8.83
N ARG A 169 -22.15 16.26 -8.26
CA ARG A 169 -21.06 16.72 -7.40
C ARG A 169 -19.83 15.85 -7.58
N ARG A 170 -18.70 16.53 -7.73
CA ARG A 170 -17.39 15.91 -7.61
C ARG A 170 -17.03 15.72 -6.14
N VAL A 171 -16.69 14.50 -5.77
CA VAL A 171 -16.26 14.13 -4.42
C VAL A 171 -14.87 13.50 -4.51
N THR A 172 -14.07 13.72 -3.48
CA THR A 172 -12.82 13.00 -3.28
C THR A 172 -13.02 12.06 -2.11
N LEU A 173 -12.80 10.76 -2.33
CA LEU A 173 -13.01 9.70 -1.36
C LEU A 173 -11.67 9.10 -0.94
N ALA A 174 -11.48 8.94 0.37
CA ALA A 174 -10.34 8.22 0.92
C ALA A 174 -10.58 6.70 0.92
N ARG A 175 -9.50 5.93 1.11
CA ARG A 175 -9.56 4.46 1.28
C ARG A 175 -10.51 4.07 2.41
N GLY A 176 -11.45 3.18 2.11
CA GLY A 176 -12.43 2.69 3.09
C GLY A 176 -13.48 3.73 3.54
N GLU A 177 -13.50 4.93 2.94
CA GLU A 177 -14.47 5.97 3.30
C GLU A 177 -15.90 5.53 2.96
N ARG A 178 -16.85 5.90 3.82
CA ARG A 178 -18.29 5.72 3.55
C ARG A 178 -18.94 7.09 3.40
N LEU A 179 -19.40 7.37 2.18
CA LEU A 179 -20.15 8.57 1.85
C LEU A 179 -21.64 8.25 1.80
N THR A 180 -22.43 8.85 2.70
CA THR A 180 -23.89 8.76 2.66
C THR A 180 -24.46 10.10 2.23
N LEU A 181 -25.16 10.09 1.09
CA LEU A 181 -25.92 11.25 0.60
C LEU A 181 -27.36 11.11 1.08
N ALA A 182 -27.74 11.91 2.08
CA ALA A 182 -29.10 11.94 2.58
C ALA A 182 -29.88 13.08 1.89
N LEU A 183 -30.94 12.72 1.20
CA LEU A 183 -31.84 13.68 0.56
C LEU A 183 -32.99 14.03 1.51
N SER A 184 -33.07 15.29 1.94
CA SER A 184 -34.21 15.79 2.70
C SER A 184 -35.35 16.25 1.78
N HIS A 185 -36.58 16.32 2.32
CA HIS A 185 -37.81 16.65 1.57
C HIS A 185 -37.75 18.00 0.82
N SER A 186 -36.84 18.90 1.18
CA SER A 186 -36.59 20.18 0.49
C SER A 186 -35.68 20.08 -0.74
N ARG A 187 -35.28 18.87 -1.16
CA ARG A 187 -34.20 18.60 -2.15
C ARG A 187 -32.82 19.08 -1.69
N GLU A 188 -32.67 19.42 -0.41
CA GLU A 188 -31.39 19.78 0.15
C GLU A 188 -30.62 18.50 0.50
N VAL A 189 -29.44 18.34 -0.10
CA VAL A 189 -28.57 17.19 0.11
C VAL A 189 -27.70 17.44 1.33
N VAL A 190 -27.96 16.70 2.40
CA VAL A 190 -27.06 16.65 3.55
C VAL A 190 -26.02 15.57 3.27
N VAL A 191 -24.77 15.99 3.06
CA VAL A 191 -23.65 15.08 2.87
C VAL A 191 -23.13 14.66 4.23
N THR A 192 -23.48 13.45 4.66
CA THR A 192 -22.95 12.87 5.90
C THR A 192 -21.77 11.98 5.53
N ARG A 193 -20.55 12.45 5.79
CA ARG A 193 -19.36 11.60 5.71
C ARG A 193 -19.30 10.73 6.95
N GLY A 194 -19.57 9.44 6.77
CA GLY A 194 -19.44 8.45 7.83
C GLY A 194 -17.97 8.15 8.07
N GLY A 195 -17.35 8.86 9.00
CA GLY A 195 -16.20 8.31 9.72
C GLY A 195 -16.67 7.10 10.53
N GLY A 196 -15.81 6.09 10.72
CA GLY A 196 -16.06 4.99 11.65
C GLY A 196 -16.52 5.46 13.04
N PRO A 197 -17.03 4.56 13.90
CA PRO A 197 -17.88 4.85 15.06
C PRO A 197 -17.54 6.16 15.75
N THR A 198 -18.51 7.09 15.74
CA THR A 198 -18.48 8.32 16.52
C THR A 198 -18.37 7.97 17.99
N THR A 199 -17.15 8.03 18.50
CA THR A 199 -16.89 8.10 19.93
C THR A 199 -17.46 9.44 20.39
N PRO A 200 -18.25 9.49 21.48
CA PRO A 200 -18.75 10.74 22.02
C PRO A 200 -17.59 11.71 22.22
N LYS A 201 -17.82 12.97 21.86
CA LYS A 201 -16.89 14.10 21.92
C LYS A 201 -16.37 14.24 23.36
N ARG A 202 -15.36 13.47 23.69
CA ARG A 202 -14.55 13.61 24.90
C ARG A 202 -13.73 14.87 24.69
N ASP A 203 -13.67 15.72 25.72
CA ASP A 203 -12.88 16.95 25.71
C ASP A 203 -11.53 16.71 25.04
N ARG A 204 -11.22 17.58 24.07
CA ARG A 204 -9.95 17.54 23.35
C ARG A 204 -8.82 17.81 24.33
N GLY A 205 -8.35 16.75 25.00
CA GLY A 205 -6.92 16.64 25.27
C GLY A 205 -6.21 16.74 23.94
N THR A 206 -5.22 17.60 23.85
CA THR A 206 -4.38 17.83 22.67
C THR A 206 -4.05 16.48 22.03
N PRO A 207 -4.34 16.26 20.74
CA PRO A 207 -4.07 14.96 20.13
C PRO A 207 -2.56 14.69 20.15
N SER A 208 -2.16 13.64 20.86
CA SER A 208 -0.78 13.13 20.81
C SER A 208 -0.60 12.44 19.45
N HIS A 209 -0.14 13.20 18.46
CA HIS A 209 0.16 12.68 17.14
C HIS A 209 1.53 12.00 17.15
N GLY A 210 1.57 10.75 17.62
CA GLY A 210 2.70 9.86 17.38
C GLY A 210 2.49 8.49 17.99
N VAL A 211 3.22 7.53 17.43
CA VAL A 211 3.25 6.13 17.86
C VAL A 211 4.03 6.05 19.17
N SER A 212 3.58 5.22 20.11
CA SER A 212 4.29 5.01 21.38
C SER A 212 5.73 4.56 21.14
N PRO A 213 6.73 5.08 21.91
CA PRO A 213 8.12 4.65 21.82
C PRO A 213 8.35 3.14 21.95
N VAL A 214 7.40 2.40 22.53
CA VAL A 214 7.44 0.93 22.64
C VAL A 214 7.64 0.27 21.27
N TRP A 215 7.05 0.80 20.20
CA TRP A 215 7.20 0.23 18.86
C TRP A 215 8.59 0.41 18.27
N PHE A 216 9.27 1.50 18.61
CA PHE A 216 10.67 1.67 18.26
C PHE A 216 11.55 0.67 19.01
N TYR A 217 11.38 0.50 20.32
CA TYR A 217 12.15 -0.48 21.09
C TYR A 217 11.87 -1.93 20.66
N ALA A 218 10.63 -2.25 20.28
CA ALA A 218 10.30 -3.54 19.68
C ALA A 218 11.05 -3.76 18.35
N GLY A 219 11.11 -2.74 17.49
CA GLY A 219 11.90 -2.78 16.24
C GLY A 219 13.40 -2.93 16.48
N VAL A 220 13.96 -2.24 17.47
CA VAL A 220 15.37 -2.37 17.88
C VAL A 220 15.66 -3.80 18.35
N GLY A 221 14.80 -4.37 19.20
CA GLY A 221 14.94 -5.75 19.67
C GLY A 221 14.91 -6.76 18.52
N ALA A 222 13.95 -6.64 17.60
CA ALA A 222 13.86 -7.51 16.42
C ALA A 222 15.09 -7.38 15.50
N THR A 223 15.57 -6.16 15.27
CA THR A 223 16.77 -5.89 14.46
C THR A 223 18.03 -6.48 15.10
N ALA A 224 18.16 -6.42 16.43
CA ALA A 224 19.28 -7.01 17.15
C ALA A 224 19.31 -8.54 17.03
N VAL A 225 18.16 -9.21 17.17
CA VAL A 225 18.05 -10.67 16.96
C VAL A 225 18.46 -11.03 15.53
N LEU A 226 17.95 -10.30 14.54
CA LEU A 226 18.27 -10.53 13.13
C LEU A 226 19.76 -10.28 12.83
N GLY A 227 20.36 -9.26 13.45
CA GLY A 227 21.80 -9.01 13.40
C GLY A 227 22.61 -10.18 13.97
N GLY A 228 22.19 -10.73 15.12
CA GLY A 228 22.82 -11.93 15.70
C GLY A 228 22.78 -13.15 14.77
N VAL A 229 21.63 -13.40 14.13
CA VAL A 229 21.49 -14.48 13.13
C VAL A 229 22.40 -14.24 11.91
N THR A 230 22.54 -12.99 11.49
CA THR A 230 23.41 -12.60 10.37
C THR A 230 24.88 -12.86 10.69
N VAL A 231 25.35 -12.46 11.88
CA VAL A 231 26.72 -12.73 12.34
C VAL A 231 26.98 -14.23 12.44
N TRP A 232 26.04 -14.99 13.01
CA TRP A 232 26.16 -16.45 13.07
C TRP A 232 26.26 -17.07 11.66
N SER A 233 25.39 -16.66 10.74
CA SER A 233 25.41 -17.12 9.35
C SER A 233 26.73 -16.80 8.65
N ALA A 234 27.29 -15.61 8.87
CA ALA A 234 28.58 -15.21 8.31
C ALA A 234 29.74 -16.05 8.86
N LEU A 235 29.73 -16.36 10.17
CA LEU A 235 30.73 -17.24 10.79
C LEU A 235 30.63 -18.67 10.26
N ASP A 236 29.41 -19.19 10.04
CA ASP A 236 29.18 -20.53 9.46
C ASP A 236 29.62 -20.63 7.98
N THR A 237 29.47 -19.55 7.21
CA THR A 237 30.00 -19.45 5.84
C THR A 237 31.52 -19.42 5.86
N LYS A 238 32.12 -18.64 6.77
CA LYS A 238 33.58 -18.61 6.93
C LYS A 238 34.14 -19.96 7.38
N SER A 239 33.52 -20.64 8.34
CA SER A 239 34.01 -21.94 8.80
C SER A 239 33.95 -23.00 7.69
N ALA A 240 32.89 -22.98 6.86
CA ALA A 240 32.82 -23.87 5.70
C ALA A 240 33.94 -23.64 4.68
N PHE A 241 34.32 -22.38 4.48
CA PHE A 241 35.45 -22.02 3.62
C PHE A 241 36.78 -22.49 4.24
N ASP A 242 37.00 -22.24 5.53
CA ASP A 242 38.22 -22.66 6.23
C ASP A 242 38.35 -24.21 6.24
N ASP A 243 37.24 -24.92 6.44
CA ASP A 243 37.17 -26.39 6.37
C ASP A 243 37.46 -26.92 4.95
N TYR A 244 36.97 -26.21 3.92
CA TYR A 244 37.26 -26.53 2.53
C TYR A 244 38.75 -26.35 2.21
N GLU A 245 39.37 -25.23 2.57
CA GLU A 245 40.80 -24.98 2.33
C GLU A 245 41.68 -26.00 3.05
N ARG A 246 41.33 -26.37 4.29
CA ARG A 246 42.08 -27.35 5.08
C ARG A 246 42.05 -28.74 4.43
N ASP A 247 40.87 -29.17 3.97
CA ASP A 247 40.67 -30.53 3.50
C ASP A 247 41.01 -30.69 2.01
N LEU A 248 41.12 -29.58 1.26
CA LEU A 248 41.33 -29.53 -0.19
C LEU A 248 42.38 -30.51 -0.75
N PRO A 249 43.56 -30.71 -0.12
CA PRO A 249 44.57 -31.64 -0.65
C PRO A 249 44.12 -33.11 -0.69
N ASP A 250 43.14 -33.48 0.13
CA ASP A 250 42.69 -34.86 0.33
C ASP A 250 41.33 -35.15 -0.34
N LEU A 251 40.70 -34.15 -0.96
CA LEU A 251 39.38 -34.29 -1.59
C LEU A 251 39.48 -34.81 -3.04
N ASP A 252 38.55 -35.68 -3.42
CA ASP A 252 38.28 -35.96 -4.83
C ASP A 252 37.41 -34.86 -5.47
N GLN A 253 37.30 -34.86 -6.80
CA GLN A 253 36.57 -33.81 -7.50
C GLN A 253 35.07 -33.75 -7.18
N ALA A 254 34.43 -34.90 -6.93
CA ALA A 254 33.01 -34.90 -6.59
C ALA A 254 32.78 -34.24 -5.22
N GLN A 255 33.70 -34.47 -4.28
CA GLN A 255 33.68 -33.83 -2.97
C GLN A 255 33.97 -32.33 -3.04
N VAL A 256 34.91 -31.91 -3.91
CA VAL A 256 35.18 -30.49 -4.17
C VAL A 256 33.94 -29.80 -4.71
N ASP A 257 33.32 -30.34 -5.76
CA ASP A 257 32.11 -29.78 -6.36
C ASP A 257 30.97 -29.66 -5.34
N GLN A 258 30.79 -30.68 -4.50
CA GLN A 258 29.80 -30.64 -3.42
C GLN A 258 30.08 -29.51 -2.42
N ARG A 259 31.32 -29.40 -1.93
CA ARG A 259 31.66 -28.36 -0.93
C ARG A 259 31.58 -26.95 -1.49
N VAL A 260 31.90 -26.75 -2.77
CA VAL A 260 31.73 -25.46 -3.45
C VAL A 260 30.25 -25.09 -3.55
N ASN A 261 29.39 -26.03 -3.94
CA ASN A 261 27.95 -25.79 -4.01
C ASN A 261 27.36 -25.48 -2.62
N ASP A 262 27.71 -26.26 -1.59
CA ASP A 262 27.30 -26.01 -0.21
C ASP A 262 27.78 -24.63 0.28
N GLY A 263 29.00 -24.23 -0.11
CA GLY A 263 29.56 -22.91 0.16
C GLY A 263 28.74 -21.78 -0.48
N HIS A 264 28.36 -21.92 -1.75
CA HIS A 264 27.51 -20.94 -2.44
C HIS A 264 26.13 -20.80 -1.81
N ASP A 265 25.53 -21.89 -1.35
CA ASP A 265 24.24 -21.84 -0.64
C ASP A 265 24.37 -21.09 0.70
N LYS A 266 25.45 -21.33 1.45
CA LYS A 266 25.75 -20.58 2.68
C LYS A 266 26.01 -19.10 2.39
N GLU A 267 26.77 -18.78 1.35
CA GLU A 267 27.04 -17.41 0.91
C GLU A 267 25.74 -16.68 0.52
N LEU A 268 24.89 -17.32 -0.27
CA LEU A 268 23.60 -16.75 -0.67
C LEU A 268 22.72 -16.44 0.55
N ARG A 269 22.64 -17.37 1.51
CA ARG A 269 21.93 -17.17 2.79
C ARG A 269 22.50 -15.98 3.55
N THR A 270 23.82 -15.85 3.67
CA THR A 270 24.47 -14.72 4.34
C THR A 270 24.19 -13.39 3.62
N ASN A 271 24.30 -13.35 2.29
CA ASN A 271 24.04 -12.15 1.49
C ASN A 271 22.59 -11.65 1.64
N VAL A 272 21.63 -12.57 1.62
CA VAL A 272 20.21 -12.25 1.88
C VAL A 272 20.03 -11.70 3.30
N LEU A 273 20.62 -12.33 4.31
CA LEU A 273 20.53 -11.90 5.71
C LEU A 273 21.14 -10.51 5.95
N ILE A 274 22.28 -10.21 5.33
CA ILE A 274 22.90 -8.87 5.39
C ILE A 274 21.92 -7.83 4.82
N GLY A 275 21.35 -8.08 3.63
CA GLY A 275 20.41 -7.17 2.99
C GLY A 275 19.15 -6.93 3.83
N VAL A 276 18.54 -7.99 4.38
CA VAL A 276 17.34 -7.89 5.22
C VAL A 276 17.63 -7.18 6.54
N THR A 277 18.79 -7.44 7.16
CA THR A 277 19.21 -6.77 8.41
C THR A 277 19.41 -5.28 8.20
N ALA A 278 20.08 -4.88 7.11
CA ALA A 278 20.26 -3.48 6.77
C ALA A 278 18.92 -2.77 6.53
N ALA A 279 18.00 -3.40 5.79
CA ALA A 279 16.66 -2.87 5.56
C ALA A 279 15.86 -2.72 6.88
N ALA A 280 15.93 -3.71 7.77
CA ALA A 280 15.28 -3.68 9.07
C ALA A 280 15.83 -2.57 9.99
N ALA A 281 17.15 -2.34 9.97
CA ALA A 281 17.77 -1.26 10.72
C ALA A 281 17.32 0.12 10.23
N VAL A 282 17.28 0.33 8.89
CA VAL A 282 16.77 1.58 8.30
C VAL A 282 15.30 1.80 8.63
N ALA A 283 14.46 0.76 8.55
CA ALA A 283 13.05 0.86 8.89
C ALA A 283 12.84 1.21 10.38
N THR A 284 13.59 0.58 11.28
CA THR A 284 13.55 0.87 12.72
C THR A 284 13.95 2.31 13.03
N ALA A 285 15.00 2.81 12.39
CA ALA A 285 15.42 4.20 12.51
C ALA A 285 14.34 5.18 11.99
N ALA A 286 13.72 4.88 10.85
CA ALA A 286 12.65 5.69 10.29
C ALA A 286 11.42 5.75 11.21
N VAL A 287 11.04 4.63 11.85
CA VAL A 287 9.97 4.61 12.87
C VAL A 287 10.33 5.55 14.03
N GLY A 288 11.56 5.45 14.55
CA GLY A 288 12.02 6.29 15.66
C GLY A 288 12.03 7.79 15.34
N VAL A 289 12.44 8.16 14.13
CA VAL A 289 12.58 9.57 13.73
C VAL A 289 11.27 10.19 13.28
N LEU A 290 10.45 9.45 12.54
CA LEU A 290 9.29 10.02 11.82
C LEU A 290 7.95 9.76 12.52
N LEU A 291 7.86 8.69 13.31
CA LEU A 291 6.56 8.20 13.80
C LEU A 291 6.45 8.22 15.31
N VAL A 292 7.56 8.12 16.05
CA VAL A 292 7.52 8.06 17.51
C VAL A 292 7.41 9.45 18.13
N ASP A 293 6.43 9.63 19.03
CA ASP A 293 6.38 10.79 19.91
C ASP A 293 7.23 10.51 21.15
N TRP A 294 8.40 11.13 21.20
CA TRP A 294 9.36 11.01 22.32
C TRP A 294 8.95 11.83 23.55
N ARG A 295 7.86 12.61 23.47
CA ARG A 295 7.32 13.32 24.63
C ARG A 295 6.67 12.30 25.55
N LEU A 296 7.45 11.78 26.50
CA LEU A 296 6.92 11.08 27.67
C LEU A 296 5.80 11.95 28.26
N GLY A 297 4.58 11.39 28.33
CA GLY A 297 3.36 12.14 28.61
C GLY A 297 3.56 13.15 29.75
N SER A 298 3.54 14.43 29.42
CA SER A 298 3.61 15.48 30.42
C SER A 298 2.35 15.36 31.27
N GLN A 299 2.50 14.92 32.52
CA GLN A 299 1.43 15.01 33.49
C GLN A 299 1.09 16.48 33.68
N SER A 300 -0.05 16.90 33.15
CA SER A 300 -0.53 18.26 33.32
C SER A 300 -1.67 18.24 34.33
N ALA A 301 -1.43 18.88 35.48
CA ALA A 301 -2.45 19.21 36.46
C ALA A 301 -2.80 20.69 36.32
N ALA A 302 -4.09 20.99 36.22
CA ALA A 302 -4.62 22.34 36.21
C ALA A 302 -5.44 22.58 37.48
N LEU A 303 -5.12 23.66 38.19
CA LEU A 303 -5.85 24.13 39.35
C LEU A 303 -6.68 25.35 38.94
N SER A 304 -8.00 25.27 39.05
CA SER A 304 -8.89 26.41 38.87
C SER A 304 -9.45 26.86 40.21
N VAL A 305 -9.40 28.16 40.46
CA VAL A 305 -9.95 28.80 41.67
C VAL A 305 -11.18 29.60 41.29
N THR A 306 -12.30 29.36 41.96
CA THR A 306 -13.56 30.10 41.79
C THR A 306 -13.98 30.70 43.13
N PRO A 307 -14.80 31.77 43.15
CA PRO A 307 -15.38 32.27 44.40
C PRO A 307 -16.30 31.21 45.00
N GLY A 308 -15.78 30.45 45.97
CA GLY A 308 -16.47 29.32 46.61
C GLY A 308 -15.64 28.02 46.70
N GLY A 309 -14.48 27.93 46.05
CA GLY A 309 -13.59 26.77 46.18
C GLY A 309 -12.49 26.67 45.12
N ALA A 310 -11.69 25.60 45.19
CA ALA A 310 -10.70 25.27 44.17
C ALA A 310 -10.90 23.83 43.69
N THR A 311 -10.76 23.61 42.39
CA THR A 311 -10.84 22.29 41.76
C THR A 311 -9.52 21.97 41.07
N LEU A 312 -8.96 20.80 41.38
CA LEU A 312 -7.76 20.26 40.73
C LEU A 312 -8.19 19.20 39.72
N SER A 313 -7.82 19.36 38.45
CA SER A 313 -8.05 18.36 37.42
C SER A 313 -6.76 18.03 36.67
N GLY A 314 -6.51 16.75 36.40
CA GLY A 314 -5.29 16.29 35.75
C GLY A 314 -5.37 14.84 35.32
N ARG A 315 -4.41 14.42 34.48
CA ARG A 315 -4.15 13.01 34.18
C ARG A 315 -2.84 12.62 34.86
N PHE A 316 -2.97 11.78 35.89
CA PHE A 316 -1.87 11.22 36.68
C PHE A 316 -1.43 9.87 36.12
#